data_AF-A0A8C4PDK1-F1
#
_entry.id   AF-A0A8C4PDK1-F1
#
_cell.length_a   1.000
_cell.length_b   1.000
_cell.length_c   1.000
_cell.angle_alpha   90.00
_cell.angle_beta   90.00
_cell.angle_gamma   90.00
#
_symmetry.space_group_name_H-M   'P 1'
#
loop_
_entity.id
_entity.type
_entity.pdbx_description
1 polymer ?
#
loop_
_entity_poly.entity_id
_entity_poly.type
_entity_poly.pdbx_seq_one_letter_code
_entity_poly.pdbx_strand_id
1 'polypeptide(L)'
;MRFKVRSECKYDNTSEPSRWVETSVRPKGVPGTAATDLDCVWHNLEYMDCKWLAGKNARSDTEYALFYWYDGLESPKKCNNYSVCEGIFECIFNLTFPKVSNTYPTISILIKDDSEEIRPLCESKNPTTLVKPATPKAVTLSKIKDGIHLEWSESDTFPANCLYYEVEYHSDDPDTAQTIKVEYNHTTVPSVDPNSKYTFKVRAKPKPECYSSKLCSDWSEEKSIGEKPDSMFYFVLIITIPIIVAVSTIILLFYLKRLKILILPPIPDPREILKRMFGEQTEDSQSGAKDDSVNAYNRLIKEEEIHSLVLTETLECSYSENENR
;
A
#
# COMPACT_ATOMS: atom_id res chain seq x y z
N MET A 1 -38.36 17.11 -16.15
CA MET A 1 -38.21 18.53 -15.75
C MET A 1 -39.48 19.30 -16.09
N ARG A 2 -39.86 20.30 -15.29
CA ARG A 2 -40.97 21.23 -15.61
C ARG A 2 -40.36 22.59 -15.94
N PHE A 3 -40.70 23.14 -17.09
CA PHE A 3 -40.26 24.45 -17.54
C PHE A 3 -41.44 25.40 -17.50
N LYS A 4 -41.20 26.63 -17.04
CA LYS A 4 -42.20 27.70 -17.06
C LYS A 4 -41.61 28.90 -17.76
N VAL A 5 -42.35 29.47 -18.70
CA VAL A 5 -41.97 30.68 -19.43
C VAL A 5 -43.09 31.70 -19.34
N ARG A 6 -42.72 32.97 -19.21
CA ARG A 6 -43.63 34.12 -19.32
C ARG A 6 -42.89 35.28 -19.96
N SER A 7 -43.64 36.21 -20.52
CA SER A 7 -43.12 37.49 -20.99
C SER A 7 -43.31 38.58 -19.92
N GLU A 8 -42.39 39.53 -19.88
CA GLU A 8 -42.47 40.69 -19.00
C GLU A 8 -41.94 41.92 -19.77
N CYS A 9 -42.75 42.97 -19.85
CA CYS A 9 -42.34 44.25 -20.40
C CYS A 9 -41.88 45.15 -19.26
N LYS A 10 -40.58 45.50 -19.24
CA LYS A 10 -40.04 46.48 -18.29
C LYS A 10 -40.08 47.87 -18.92
N TYR A 11 -41.04 48.68 -18.48
CA TYR A 11 -41.08 50.12 -18.73
C TYR A 11 -41.27 50.81 -17.38
N ASP A 12 -40.26 51.55 -16.92
CA ASP A 12 -40.14 52.09 -15.56
C ASP A 12 -40.25 51.04 -14.43
N ASN A 13 -40.56 51.46 -13.20
CA ASN A 13 -40.70 50.62 -12.00
C ASN A 13 -42.01 49.82 -11.95
N THR A 14 -42.86 49.91 -12.98
CA THR A 14 -44.13 49.19 -13.07
C THR A 14 -44.05 48.16 -14.18
N SER A 15 -43.96 46.87 -13.81
CA SER A 15 -44.08 45.76 -14.75
C SER A 15 -45.29 44.90 -14.42
N GLU A 16 -46.07 44.57 -15.46
CA GLU A 16 -47.13 43.57 -15.39
C GLU A 16 -46.70 42.34 -16.22
N PRO A 17 -46.27 41.25 -15.58
CA PRO A 17 -45.87 40.04 -16.29
C PRO A 17 -47.08 39.27 -16.80
N SER A 18 -46.92 38.58 -17.94
CA SER A 18 -47.95 37.70 -18.48
C SER A 18 -48.10 36.41 -17.66
N ARG A 19 -49.17 35.65 -17.97
CA ARG A 19 -49.43 34.35 -17.35
C ARG A 19 -48.30 33.36 -17.65
N TRP A 20 -48.00 32.49 -16.69
CA TRP A 20 -47.07 31.38 -16.89
C TRP A 20 -47.62 30.37 -17.90
N VAL A 21 -46.76 29.97 -18.85
CA VAL A 21 -46.97 28.79 -19.70
C VAL A 21 -46.03 27.71 -19.21
N GLU A 22 -46.57 26.54 -18.89
CA GLU A 22 -45.81 25.42 -18.35
C GLU A 22 -45.73 24.27 -19.35
N THR A 23 -44.57 23.62 -19.43
CA THR A 23 -44.39 22.37 -20.15
C THR A 23 -43.54 21.41 -19.33
N SER A 24 -43.70 20.10 -19.55
CA SER A 24 -42.93 19.09 -18.84
C SER A 24 -42.33 18.08 -19.80
N VAL A 25 -41.03 17.85 -19.67
CA VAL A 25 -40.31 16.80 -20.40
C VAL A 25 -40.08 15.64 -19.44
N ARG A 26 -40.59 14.45 -19.80
CA ARG A 26 -40.32 13.20 -19.08
C ARG A 26 -39.07 12.54 -19.68
N PRO A 27 -38.16 12.02 -18.86
CA PRO A 27 -37.05 11.23 -19.37
C PRO A 27 -37.61 9.96 -20.02
N LYS A 28 -37.04 9.58 -21.17
CA LYS A 28 -37.29 8.29 -21.80
C LYS A 28 -36.63 7.17 -20.99
N GLY A 29 -37.01 5.92 -21.26
CA GLY A 29 -36.47 4.74 -20.60
C GLY A 29 -37.21 4.29 -19.33
N VAL A 30 -36.99 3.04 -18.96
CA VAL A 30 -37.65 2.36 -17.83
C VAL A 30 -37.11 2.89 -16.49
N PRO A 31 -37.97 3.14 -15.49
CA PRO A 31 -37.50 3.54 -14.17
C PRO A 31 -36.57 2.51 -13.52
N GLY A 32 -35.44 2.97 -12.97
CA GLY A 32 -34.46 2.12 -12.29
C GLY A 32 -33.41 1.48 -13.20
N THR A 33 -33.43 1.76 -14.50
CA THR A 33 -32.40 1.29 -15.45
C THR A 33 -31.24 2.29 -15.62
N ALA A 34 -31.37 3.52 -15.15
CA ALA A 34 -30.30 4.51 -15.24
C ALA A 34 -29.05 4.06 -14.48
N ALA A 35 -27.87 4.37 -15.02
CA ALA A 35 -26.60 4.21 -14.34
C ALA A 35 -26.62 4.86 -12.95
N THR A 36 -25.95 4.22 -12.00
CA THR A 36 -25.86 4.69 -10.61
C THR A 36 -24.41 4.83 -10.18
N ASP A 37 -24.18 5.62 -9.13
CA ASP A 37 -22.87 5.80 -8.49
C ASP A 37 -21.77 6.25 -9.47
N LEU A 38 -22.09 7.23 -10.32
CA LEU A 38 -21.13 7.85 -11.24
C LEU A 38 -20.06 8.63 -10.47
N ASP A 39 -18.87 8.04 -10.43
CA ASP A 39 -17.66 8.65 -9.92
C ASP A 39 -16.72 8.99 -11.08
N CYS A 40 -16.02 10.11 -11.00
CA CYS A 40 -15.09 10.54 -12.04
C CYS A 40 -13.86 11.19 -11.40
N VAL A 41 -12.69 10.83 -11.88
CA VAL A 41 -11.41 11.34 -11.41
C VAL A 41 -10.62 11.90 -12.59
N TRP A 42 -10.17 13.16 -12.47
CA TRP A 42 -9.34 13.81 -13.46
C TRP A 42 -7.87 13.60 -13.11
N HIS A 43 -7.25 12.62 -13.76
CA HIS A 43 -5.88 12.20 -13.50
C HIS A 43 -4.89 13.16 -14.15
N ASN A 44 -4.02 13.72 -13.32
CA ASN A 44 -2.85 14.50 -13.70
C ASN A 44 -3.10 15.67 -14.68
N LEU A 45 -4.35 16.16 -14.76
CA LEU A 45 -4.82 17.14 -15.76
C LEU A 45 -4.74 16.64 -17.23
N GLU A 46 -4.71 15.34 -17.44
CA GLU A 46 -4.48 14.70 -18.75
C GLU A 46 -5.70 13.93 -19.24
N TYR A 47 -6.31 13.11 -18.39
CA TYR A 47 -7.43 12.26 -18.75
C TYR A 47 -8.42 12.12 -17.60
N MET A 48 -9.70 11.97 -17.95
CA MET A 48 -10.76 11.66 -17.01
C MET A 48 -11.00 10.15 -17.03
N ASP A 49 -11.06 9.55 -15.84
CA ASP A 49 -11.51 8.17 -15.61
C ASP A 49 -12.87 8.25 -14.90
N CYS A 50 -13.91 7.74 -15.54
CA CYS A 50 -15.27 7.71 -14.98
C CYS A 50 -15.73 6.26 -14.80
N LYS A 51 -16.28 5.96 -13.61
CA LYS A 51 -16.78 4.64 -13.22
C LYS A 51 -18.22 4.73 -12.77
N TRP A 52 -19.03 3.73 -13.11
CA TRP A 52 -20.42 3.66 -12.67
C TRP A 52 -20.91 2.21 -12.59
N LEU A 53 -22.05 2.03 -11.92
CA LEU A 53 -22.75 0.76 -11.82
C LEU A 53 -23.98 0.74 -12.73
N ALA A 54 -24.36 -0.45 -13.18
CA ALA A 54 -25.64 -0.64 -13.86
C ALA A 54 -26.82 -0.32 -12.93
N GLY A 55 -27.88 0.26 -13.50
CA GLY A 55 -29.13 0.45 -12.79
C GLY A 55 -29.71 -0.88 -12.31
N LYS A 56 -30.39 -0.86 -11.15
CA LYS A 56 -30.95 -2.06 -10.50
C LYS A 56 -31.90 -2.87 -11.39
N ASN A 57 -32.60 -2.20 -12.30
CA ASN A 57 -33.54 -2.83 -13.23
C ASN A 57 -32.96 -2.99 -14.65
N ALA A 58 -31.70 -2.62 -14.86
CA ALA A 58 -31.04 -2.81 -16.14
C ALA A 58 -30.79 -4.31 -16.37
N ARG A 59 -30.85 -4.73 -17.63
CA ARG A 59 -30.55 -6.11 -18.00
C ARG A 59 -29.04 -6.35 -17.90
N SER A 60 -28.63 -7.60 -17.71
CA SER A 60 -27.22 -7.98 -17.64
C SER A 60 -26.44 -7.73 -18.93
N ASP A 61 -27.13 -7.67 -20.07
CA ASP A 61 -26.59 -7.39 -21.40
C ASP A 61 -26.69 -5.90 -21.80
N THR A 62 -26.93 -5.01 -20.84
CA THR A 62 -27.03 -3.56 -21.11
C THR A 62 -25.65 -2.98 -21.41
N GLU A 63 -25.49 -2.39 -22.60
CA GLU A 63 -24.29 -1.67 -23.00
C GLU A 63 -24.47 -0.16 -22.80
N TYR A 64 -23.83 0.39 -21.77
CA TYR A 64 -23.84 1.84 -21.55
C TYR A 64 -22.77 2.53 -22.40
N ALA A 65 -23.15 3.68 -22.97
CA ALA A 65 -22.27 4.59 -23.66
C ALA A 65 -22.19 5.92 -22.92
N LEU A 66 -20.96 6.37 -22.63
CA LEU A 66 -20.69 7.67 -22.03
C LEU A 66 -20.41 8.72 -23.11
N PHE A 67 -21.13 9.84 -23.02
CA PHE A 67 -20.91 11.05 -23.80
C PHE A 67 -20.56 12.21 -22.88
N TYR A 68 -19.63 13.06 -23.29
CA TYR A 68 -19.23 14.23 -22.51
C TYR A 68 -19.14 15.48 -23.37
N TRP A 69 -19.37 16.64 -22.74
CA TRP A 69 -19.16 17.95 -23.34
C TRP A 69 -18.90 19.01 -22.28
N TYR A 70 -18.30 20.12 -22.71
CA TYR A 70 -18.03 21.29 -21.88
C TYR A 70 -17.94 22.53 -22.78
N ASP A 71 -18.02 23.71 -22.18
CA ASP A 71 -17.90 24.96 -22.92
C ASP A 71 -16.50 25.11 -23.54
N GLY A 72 -16.45 25.33 -24.85
CA GLY A 72 -15.21 25.29 -25.65
C GLY A 72 -14.99 24.00 -26.45
N LEU A 73 -15.84 22.98 -26.29
CA LEU A 73 -15.84 21.79 -27.16
C LEU A 73 -16.79 22.00 -28.35
N GLU A 74 -16.34 21.69 -29.58
CA GLU A 74 -17.15 21.90 -30.80
C GLU A 74 -18.46 21.09 -30.82
N SER A 75 -18.41 19.85 -30.32
CA SER A 75 -19.57 18.95 -30.25
C SER A 75 -19.41 17.93 -29.13
N PRO A 76 -20.51 17.34 -28.61
CA PRO A 76 -20.43 16.26 -27.63
C PRO A 76 -19.64 15.06 -28.16
N LYS A 77 -18.72 14.55 -27.36
CA LYS A 77 -17.86 13.41 -27.73
C LYS A 77 -18.33 12.14 -27.05
N LYS A 78 -18.31 11.02 -27.78
CA LYS A 78 -18.45 9.67 -27.22
C LYS A 78 -17.09 9.24 -26.64
N CYS A 79 -17.10 8.63 -25.47
CA CYS A 79 -15.93 7.98 -24.90
C CYS A 79 -15.78 6.59 -25.51
N ASN A 80 -14.61 6.30 -26.09
CA ASN A 80 -14.35 5.07 -26.84
C ASN A 80 -13.50 4.06 -26.07
N ASN A 81 -12.70 4.50 -25.09
CA ASN A 81 -11.87 3.60 -24.29
C ASN A 81 -12.70 3.12 -23.09
N TYR A 82 -13.36 1.98 -23.29
CA TYR A 82 -14.38 1.46 -22.41
C TYR A 82 -14.01 0.06 -21.94
N SER A 83 -14.22 -0.18 -20.65
CA SER A 83 -13.95 -1.43 -19.96
C SER A 83 -15.11 -1.77 -19.02
N VAL A 84 -15.34 -3.07 -18.85
CA VAL A 84 -16.27 -3.58 -17.84
C VAL A 84 -15.55 -4.68 -17.06
N CYS A 85 -15.49 -4.51 -15.74
CA CYS A 85 -14.93 -5.50 -14.81
C CYS A 85 -15.91 -5.67 -13.64
N GLU A 86 -16.35 -6.91 -13.37
CA GLU A 86 -17.26 -7.26 -12.26
C GLU A 86 -18.55 -6.41 -12.18
N GLY A 87 -19.09 -6.00 -13.34
CA GLY A 87 -20.29 -5.15 -13.41
C GLY A 87 -20.06 -3.67 -13.11
N ILE A 88 -18.79 -3.26 -12.94
CA ILE A 88 -18.36 -1.86 -12.93
C ILE A 88 -18.00 -1.46 -14.35
N PHE A 89 -18.69 -0.43 -14.82
CA PHE A 89 -18.45 0.18 -16.12
C PHE A 89 -17.42 1.29 -15.94
N GLU A 90 -16.42 1.32 -16.80
CA GLU A 90 -15.33 2.30 -16.76
C GLU A 90 -15.14 2.91 -18.16
N CYS A 91 -14.93 4.22 -18.22
CA CYS A 91 -14.60 4.89 -19.46
C CYS A 91 -13.56 5.99 -19.24
N ILE A 92 -12.50 5.92 -20.04
CA ILE A 92 -11.35 6.82 -19.95
C ILE A 92 -11.29 7.69 -21.20
N PHE A 93 -11.19 9.01 -21.03
CA PHE A 93 -11.03 9.92 -22.15
C PHE A 93 -10.05 11.05 -21.86
N ASN A 94 -9.29 11.45 -22.88
CA ASN A 94 -8.37 12.57 -22.77
C ASN A 94 -9.14 13.87 -22.51
N LEU A 95 -8.70 14.60 -21.51
CA LEU A 95 -9.27 15.86 -21.09
C LEU A 95 -8.13 16.79 -20.67
N THR A 96 -7.74 17.65 -21.60
CA THR A 96 -6.69 18.64 -21.41
C THR A 96 -7.25 20.03 -21.68
N PHE A 97 -6.88 20.99 -20.83
CA PHE A 97 -7.19 22.40 -21.02
C PHE A 97 -5.88 23.18 -21.21
N PRO A 98 -5.90 24.33 -21.89
CA PRO A 98 -4.74 25.20 -21.98
C PRO A 98 -4.23 25.58 -20.58
N LYS A 99 -2.92 25.43 -20.33
CA LYS A 99 -2.27 25.65 -19.02
C LYS A 99 -2.41 27.08 -18.46
N VAL A 100 -2.91 28.02 -19.26
CA VAL A 100 -3.03 29.45 -18.93
C VAL A 100 -4.42 29.79 -18.35
N SER A 101 -5.40 28.87 -18.45
CA SER A 101 -6.74 29.12 -17.93
C SER A 101 -6.86 28.71 -16.46
N ASN A 102 -7.09 29.69 -15.58
CA ASN A 102 -7.48 29.44 -14.18
C ASN A 102 -8.97 29.10 -14.04
N THR A 103 -9.73 29.09 -15.13
CA THR A 103 -11.15 28.76 -15.14
C THR A 103 -11.37 27.50 -15.95
N TYR A 104 -11.96 26.49 -15.31
CA TYR A 104 -12.29 25.23 -15.96
C TYR A 104 -13.80 25.15 -16.17
N PRO A 105 -14.27 24.87 -17.39
CA PRO A 105 -15.69 24.74 -17.67
C PRO A 105 -16.25 23.52 -16.94
N THR A 106 -17.52 23.60 -16.57
CA THR A 106 -18.23 22.44 -15.99
C THR A 106 -18.37 21.36 -17.06
N ILE A 107 -18.04 20.12 -16.70
CA ILE A 107 -18.14 18.98 -17.59
C ILE A 107 -19.52 18.38 -17.43
N SER A 108 -20.23 18.22 -18.53
CA SER A 108 -21.51 17.50 -18.56
C SER A 108 -21.28 16.11 -19.10
N ILE A 109 -21.83 15.12 -18.40
CA ILE A 109 -21.72 13.70 -18.69
C ILE A 109 -23.13 13.15 -18.91
N LEU A 110 -23.31 12.43 -20.02
CA LEU A 110 -24.51 11.69 -20.36
C LEU A 110 -24.16 10.22 -20.49
N ILE A 111 -24.83 9.37 -19.72
CA ILE A 111 -24.75 7.91 -19.86
C ILE A 111 -26.09 7.42 -20.33
N LYS A 112 -26.09 6.74 -21.47
CA LYS A 112 -27.27 6.13 -22.10
C LYS A 112 -26.84 4.88 -22.85
N ASP A 113 -27.77 4.04 -23.25
CA ASP A 113 -27.52 3.01 -24.25
C ASP A 113 -28.09 3.46 -25.62
N ASP A 114 -27.99 2.57 -26.60
CA ASP A 114 -28.54 2.79 -27.94
C ASP A 114 -30.02 2.40 -28.05
N SER A 115 -30.57 1.58 -27.14
CA SER A 115 -32.01 1.30 -27.09
C SER A 115 -32.72 2.40 -26.30
N GLU A 116 -33.87 2.92 -26.72
CA GLU A 116 -34.57 3.94 -25.91
C GLU A 116 -35.18 3.38 -24.60
N GLU A 117 -34.79 2.17 -24.18
CA GLU A 117 -35.28 1.44 -23.00
C GLU A 117 -34.52 1.81 -21.73
N ILE A 118 -33.24 2.20 -21.80
CA ILE A 118 -32.49 2.63 -20.62
C ILE A 118 -32.72 4.11 -20.36
N ARG A 119 -32.97 4.43 -19.10
CA ARG A 119 -33.16 5.81 -18.69
C ARG A 119 -31.79 6.51 -18.65
N PRO A 120 -31.61 7.63 -19.37
CA PRO A 120 -30.33 8.31 -19.40
C PRO A 120 -30.01 8.95 -18.05
N LEU A 121 -28.75 8.87 -17.64
CA LEU A 121 -28.17 9.65 -16.56
C LEU A 121 -27.51 10.90 -17.14
N CYS A 122 -27.84 12.07 -16.60
CA CYS A 122 -27.16 13.33 -16.93
C CYS A 122 -26.64 13.96 -15.66
N GLU A 123 -25.32 14.17 -15.57
CA GLU A 123 -24.68 14.87 -14.46
C GLU A 123 -23.71 15.93 -14.94
N SER A 124 -23.60 17.00 -14.17
CA SER A 124 -22.61 18.06 -14.39
C SER A 124 -21.62 18.05 -13.23
N LYS A 125 -20.34 17.92 -13.54
CA LYS A 125 -19.25 17.87 -12.55
C LYS A 125 -18.32 19.07 -12.73
N ASN A 126 -17.90 19.68 -11.61
CA ASN A 126 -16.84 20.68 -11.62
C ASN A 126 -15.47 19.96 -11.64
N PRO A 127 -14.68 20.05 -12.73
CA PRO A 127 -13.42 19.32 -12.84
C PRO A 127 -12.42 19.66 -11.73
N THR A 128 -12.45 20.88 -11.18
CA THR A 128 -11.52 21.30 -10.11
C THR A 128 -11.69 20.50 -8.82
N THR A 129 -12.85 19.87 -8.61
CA THR A 129 -13.12 19.01 -7.45
C THR A 129 -12.65 17.57 -7.63
N LEU A 130 -12.27 17.19 -8.86
CA LEU A 130 -11.99 15.80 -9.27
C LEU A 130 -10.50 15.55 -9.56
N VAL A 131 -9.64 16.55 -9.37
CA VAL A 131 -8.23 16.47 -9.76
C VAL A 131 -7.46 15.52 -8.84
N LYS A 132 -6.86 14.47 -9.40
CA LYS A 132 -5.89 13.58 -8.74
C LYS A 132 -4.50 13.75 -9.37
N PRO A 133 -3.51 14.34 -8.67
CA PRO A 133 -2.15 14.46 -9.20
C PRO A 133 -1.48 13.11 -9.45
N ALA A 134 -0.50 13.06 -10.35
CA ALA A 134 0.33 11.88 -10.52
C ALA A 134 1.20 11.62 -9.27
N THR A 135 1.52 10.34 -9.05
CA THR A 135 2.46 9.92 -8.01
C THR A 135 3.85 10.50 -8.31
N PRO A 136 4.47 11.23 -7.37
CA PRO A 136 5.84 11.72 -7.52
C PRO A 136 6.82 10.56 -7.82
N LYS A 137 7.64 10.72 -8.86
CA LYS A 137 8.66 9.74 -9.24
C LYS A 137 10.04 10.18 -8.75
N ALA A 138 10.98 9.24 -8.73
CA ALA A 138 12.41 9.50 -8.51
C ALA A 138 12.75 10.26 -7.22
N VAL A 139 12.37 9.70 -6.05
CA VAL A 139 12.81 10.21 -4.75
C VAL A 139 14.32 9.95 -4.59
N THR A 140 15.14 10.99 -4.74
CA THR A 140 16.57 10.94 -4.45
C THR A 140 16.81 11.27 -2.99
N LEU A 141 17.64 10.46 -2.34
CA LEU A 141 18.01 10.64 -0.94
C LEU A 141 19.51 10.89 -0.86
N SER A 142 19.91 11.95 -0.16
CA SER A 142 21.32 12.23 0.10
C SER A 142 21.55 12.65 1.55
N LYS A 143 22.58 12.08 2.18
CA LYS A 143 23.01 12.52 3.51
C LYS A 143 23.85 13.80 3.36
N ILE A 144 23.41 14.87 4.00
CA ILE A 144 24.14 16.13 4.10
C ILE A 144 24.54 16.39 5.56
N LYS A 145 25.39 17.40 5.82
CA LYS A 145 25.88 17.68 7.18
C LYS A 145 24.74 17.92 8.19
N ASP A 146 23.64 18.54 7.73
CA ASP A 146 22.54 18.97 8.58
C ASP A 146 21.29 18.08 8.49
N GLY A 147 21.39 16.88 7.91
CA GLY A 147 20.26 15.94 7.84
C GLY A 147 20.20 15.09 6.56
N ILE A 148 19.00 14.64 6.21
CA ILE A 148 18.73 13.93 4.94
C ILE A 148 18.03 14.90 4.00
N HIS A 149 18.64 15.13 2.84
CA HIS A 149 18.05 15.88 1.75
C HIS A 149 17.27 14.93 0.84
N LEU A 150 16.04 15.33 0.53
CA LEU A 150 15.11 14.66 -0.36
C LEU A 150 14.78 15.55 -1.53
N GLU A 151 14.76 14.98 -2.73
CA GLU A 151 14.29 15.65 -3.94
C GLU A 151 13.49 14.64 -4.77
N TRP A 152 12.45 15.11 -5.47
CA TRP A 152 11.60 14.30 -6.33
C TRP A 152 11.23 15.05 -7.61
N SER A 153 10.71 14.31 -8.61
CA SER A 153 10.29 14.90 -9.87
C SER A 153 9.10 15.85 -9.67
N GLU A 154 9.18 17.05 -10.24
CA GLU A 154 8.04 17.95 -10.36
C GLU A 154 7.04 17.44 -11.42
N SER A 155 5.77 17.84 -11.31
CA SER A 155 4.78 17.51 -12.34
C SER A 155 4.77 18.55 -13.45
N ASP A 156 5.03 18.11 -14.69
CA ASP A 156 5.04 18.98 -15.87
C ASP A 156 3.65 19.48 -16.29
N THR A 157 2.59 18.81 -15.83
CA THR A 157 1.21 19.12 -16.26
C THR A 157 0.58 20.22 -15.42
N PHE A 158 0.98 20.34 -14.16
CA PHE A 158 0.44 21.34 -13.24
C PHE A 158 1.15 22.68 -13.40
N PRO A 159 0.42 23.81 -13.29
CA PRO A 159 1.06 25.11 -13.13
C PRO A 159 1.95 25.16 -11.89
N ALA A 160 3.01 25.96 -11.95
CA ALA A 160 3.87 26.21 -10.80
C ALA A 160 3.04 26.69 -9.59
N ASN A 161 3.42 26.25 -8.40
CA ASN A 161 2.75 26.54 -7.13
C ASN A 161 1.32 25.98 -6.96
N CYS A 162 0.80 25.14 -7.86
CA CYS A 162 -0.53 24.52 -7.68
C CYS A 162 -0.52 23.16 -6.98
N LEU A 163 0.65 22.62 -6.68
CA LEU A 163 0.83 21.42 -5.89
C LEU A 163 1.55 21.76 -4.59
N TYR A 164 1.26 20.98 -3.55
CA TYR A 164 2.12 20.82 -2.39
C TYR A 164 2.29 19.32 -2.14
N TYR A 165 3.33 18.97 -1.40
CA TYR A 165 3.69 17.59 -1.14
C TYR A 165 3.58 17.28 0.34
N GLU A 166 3.25 16.03 0.64
CA GLU A 166 3.38 15.46 1.97
C GLU A 166 4.49 14.42 1.92
N VAL A 167 5.47 14.58 2.79
CA VAL A 167 6.56 13.62 2.98
C VAL A 167 6.30 12.92 4.29
N GLU A 168 6.10 11.61 4.23
CA GLU A 168 6.03 10.76 5.41
C GLU A 168 7.36 10.02 5.57
N TYR A 169 7.87 10.01 6.80
CA TYR A 169 9.11 9.33 7.11
C TYR A 169 9.09 8.70 8.50
N HIS A 170 9.78 7.58 8.63
CA HIS A 170 9.97 6.88 9.89
C HIS A 170 11.39 6.30 9.95
N SER A 171 11.83 5.95 11.16
CA SER A 171 13.13 5.33 11.36
C SER A 171 13.00 3.80 11.48
N ASP A 172 12.73 3.29 12.68
CA ASP A 172 12.67 1.85 12.95
C ASP A 172 11.25 1.29 13.01
N ASP A 173 10.29 2.09 13.47
CA ASP A 173 8.91 1.68 13.68
C ASP A 173 7.98 2.48 12.75
N PRO A 174 7.25 1.82 11.83
CA PRO A 174 6.28 2.49 10.96
C PRO A 174 5.18 3.20 11.77
N ASP A 175 4.89 2.78 13.00
CA ASP A 175 3.88 3.41 13.86
C ASP A 175 4.32 4.77 14.42
N THR A 176 5.61 5.12 14.28
CA THR A 176 6.17 6.42 14.67
C THR A 176 6.37 7.38 13.49
N ALA A 177 5.67 7.13 12.37
CA ALA A 177 5.78 7.94 11.17
C ALA A 177 5.45 9.41 11.43
N GLN A 178 6.30 10.29 10.91
CA GLN A 178 6.12 11.73 10.91
C GLN A 178 5.76 12.20 9.50
N THR A 179 4.84 13.15 9.41
CA THR A 179 4.44 13.76 8.12
C THR A 179 4.77 15.24 8.12
N ILE A 180 5.45 15.70 7.06
CA ILE A 180 5.73 17.11 6.84
C ILE A 180 5.09 17.59 5.53
N LYS A 181 4.56 18.81 5.56
CA LYS A 181 4.03 19.50 4.38
C LYS A 181 5.15 20.30 3.74
N VAL A 182 5.35 20.14 2.43
CA VAL A 182 6.41 20.77 1.66
C VAL A 182 5.81 21.46 0.43
N GLU A 183 6.21 22.70 0.14
CA GLU A 183 5.70 23.42 -1.04
C GLU A 183 6.53 23.19 -2.31
N TYR A 184 7.80 22.85 -2.14
CA TYR A 184 8.74 22.60 -3.22
C TYR A 184 8.92 21.10 -3.45
N ASN A 185 9.56 20.74 -4.56
CA ASN A 185 9.89 19.36 -4.91
C ASN A 185 11.10 18.80 -4.13
N HIS A 186 11.54 19.49 -3.09
CA HIS A 186 12.66 19.09 -2.26
C HIS A 186 12.43 19.51 -0.81
N THR A 187 13.03 18.78 0.12
CA THR A 187 13.05 19.14 1.54
C THR A 187 14.28 18.57 2.23
N THR A 188 14.58 19.08 3.41
CA THR A 188 15.62 18.54 4.28
C THR A 188 15.00 18.20 5.63
N VAL A 189 15.17 16.96 6.05
CA VAL A 189 14.75 16.51 7.38
C VAL A 189 15.95 16.65 8.33
N PRO A 190 15.89 17.55 9.33
CA PRO A 190 16.97 17.75 10.29
C PRO A 190 17.03 16.62 11.33
N SER A 191 18.14 16.55 12.07
CA SER A 191 18.26 15.73 13.29
C SER A 191 18.09 14.22 13.08
N VAL A 192 18.84 13.68 12.13
CA VAL A 192 18.84 12.25 11.77
C VAL A 192 19.91 11.53 12.59
N ASP A 193 19.55 10.47 13.32
CA ASP A 193 20.52 9.60 13.96
C ASP A 193 21.39 8.92 12.88
N PRO A 194 22.72 9.12 12.88
CA PRO A 194 23.59 8.56 11.86
C PRO A 194 23.57 7.02 11.80
N ASN A 195 23.19 6.36 12.88
CA ASN A 195 23.15 4.89 13.02
C ASN A 195 21.76 4.28 12.79
N SER A 196 20.79 5.10 12.40
CA SER A 196 19.44 4.62 12.12
C SER A 196 19.16 4.56 10.63
N LYS A 197 18.34 3.57 10.25
CA LYS A 197 17.72 3.53 8.92
C LYS A 197 16.51 4.45 8.94
N TYR A 198 16.35 5.23 7.88
CA TYR A 198 15.16 6.05 7.66
C TYR A 198 14.51 5.66 6.35
N THR A 199 13.19 5.58 6.34
CA THR A 199 12.37 5.26 5.18
C THR A 199 11.44 6.43 4.90
N PHE A 200 11.33 6.80 3.63
CA PHE A 200 10.59 7.97 3.16
C PHE A 200 9.64 7.58 2.03
N LYS A 201 8.47 8.22 2.02
CA LYS A 201 7.54 8.22 0.90
C LYS A 201 6.92 9.61 0.73
N VAL A 202 6.59 9.96 -0.50
CA VAL A 202 6.10 11.28 -0.86
C VAL A 202 4.81 11.17 -1.65
N ARG A 203 3.85 12.05 -1.41
CA ARG A 203 2.65 12.20 -2.24
C ARG A 203 2.38 13.65 -2.57
N ALA A 204 1.77 13.89 -3.73
CA ALA A 204 1.36 15.21 -4.20
C ALA A 204 -0.12 15.47 -3.88
N LYS A 205 -0.43 16.71 -3.53
CA LYS A 205 -1.79 17.19 -3.26
C LYS A 205 -2.01 18.53 -3.95
N PRO A 206 -3.21 18.75 -4.51
CA PRO A 206 -3.54 20.03 -5.10
C PRO A 206 -3.67 21.11 -4.02
N LYS A 207 -3.12 22.29 -4.28
CA LYS A 207 -3.34 23.47 -3.44
C LYS A 207 -4.81 23.92 -3.55
N PRO A 208 -5.52 24.16 -2.43
CA PRO A 208 -6.92 24.60 -2.43
C PRO A 208 -7.18 25.87 -3.24
N GLU A 209 -6.16 26.72 -3.38
CA GLU A 209 -6.21 27.96 -4.15
C GLU A 209 -6.30 27.70 -5.67
N CYS A 210 -5.79 26.57 -6.15
CA CYS A 210 -5.87 26.18 -7.56
C CYS A 210 -7.02 25.21 -7.83
N TYR A 211 -7.18 24.19 -6.97
CA TYR A 211 -8.19 23.15 -7.14
C TYR A 211 -8.87 22.82 -5.81
N SER A 212 -10.20 22.70 -5.83
CA SER A 212 -11.00 22.35 -4.66
C SER A 212 -11.07 20.83 -4.39
N SER A 213 -10.28 20.05 -5.12
CA SER A 213 -10.19 18.60 -4.98
C SER A 213 -9.61 18.21 -3.62
N LYS A 214 -10.18 17.14 -3.05
CA LYS A 214 -9.66 16.48 -1.86
C LYS A 214 -8.82 15.25 -2.18
N LEU A 215 -8.71 14.90 -3.46
CA LEU A 215 -7.95 13.74 -3.93
C LEU A 215 -6.45 14.03 -3.85
N CYS A 216 -5.69 12.98 -3.55
CA CYS A 216 -4.24 13.02 -3.42
C CYS A 216 -3.65 12.03 -4.41
N SER A 217 -2.40 12.23 -4.82
CA SER A 217 -1.68 11.15 -5.51
C SER A 217 -1.56 9.95 -4.58
N ASP A 218 -1.30 8.80 -5.19
CA ASP A 218 -0.83 7.66 -4.41
C ASP A 218 0.55 7.98 -3.83
N TRP A 219 0.96 7.25 -2.81
CA TRP A 219 2.30 7.39 -2.25
C TRP A 219 3.36 6.91 -3.24
N SER A 220 4.50 7.59 -3.28
CA SER A 220 5.67 7.13 -4.01
C SER A 220 6.17 5.80 -3.47
N GLU A 221 7.01 5.12 -4.26
CA GLU A 221 7.81 4.00 -3.76
C GLU A 221 8.61 4.44 -2.53
N GLU A 222 8.69 3.57 -1.53
CA GLU A 222 9.50 3.81 -0.34
C GLU A 222 10.98 3.79 -0.69
N LYS A 223 11.71 4.83 -0.27
CA LYS A 223 13.17 4.86 -0.36
C LYS A 223 13.76 4.96 1.04
N SER A 224 14.83 4.21 1.25
CA SER A 224 15.50 4.16 2.55
C SER A 224 16.95 4.58 2.44
N ILE A 225 17.46 5.21 3.51
CA ILE A 225 18.87 5.59 3.63
C ILE A 225 19.35 5.35 5.06
N GLY A 226 20.61 4.94 5.20
CA GLY A 226 21.18 4.49 6.48
C GLY A 226 21.21 2.97 6.60
N GLU A 227 21.96 2.50 7.59
CA GLU A 227 22.12 1.09 7.89
C GLU A 227 21.45 0.81 9.22
N LYS A 228 20.66 -0.26 9.28
CA LYS A 228 20.17 -0.77 10.55
C LYS A 228 21.28 -1.63 11.13
N PRO A 229 21.77 -1.39 12.37
CA PRO A 229 22.69 -2.33 12.99
C PRO A 229 21.98 -3.68 13.07
N ASP A 230 22.63 -4.72 12.52
CA ASP A 230 22.04 -6.04 12.45
C ASP A 230 21.87 -6.58 13.88
N SER A 231 20.67 -6.45 14.41
CA SER A 231 20.30 -6.92 15.74
C SER A 231 20.60 -8.42 15.87
N MET A 232 20.45 -9.17 14.78
CA MET A 232 20.76 -10.59 14.72
C MET A 232 22.25 -10.86 14.97
N PHE A 233 23.15 -10.00 14.47
CA PHE A 233 24.58 -10.09 14.71
C PHE A 233 24.92 -9.92 16.20
N TYR A 234 24.30 -8.96 16.88
CA TYR A 234 24.50 -8.74 18.32
C TYR A 234 23.97 -9.91 19.16
N PHE A 235 22.80 -10.46 18.82
CA PHE A 235 22.27 -11.65 19.50
C PHE A 235 23.17 -12.87 19.31
N VAL A 236 23.66 -13.11 18.09
CA VAL A 236 24.61 -14.21 17.82
C VAL A 236 25.91 -14.01 18.59
N LEU A 237 26.45 -12.80 18.65
CA LEU A 237 27.66 -12.49 19.42
C LEU A 237 27.47 -12.75 20.92
N ILE A 238 26.35 -12.30 21.50
CA ILE A 238 26.01 -12.48 22.92
C ILE A 238 25.86 -13.96 23.29
N ILE A 239 25.35 -14.81 22.38
CA ILE A 239 25.20 -16.25 22.62
C ILE A 239 26.52 -16.99 22.39
N THR A 240 27.28 -16.63 21.37
CA THR A 240 28.51 -17.35 20.99
C THR A 240 29.67 -17.14 21.96
N ILE A 241 29.87 -15.92 22.47
CA ILE A 241 30.95 -15.62 23.43
C ILE A 241 30.90 -16.53 24.69
N PRO A 242 29.78 -16.64 25.43
CA PRO A 242 29.72 -17.47 26.63
C PRO A 242 29.87 -18.97 26.32
N ILE A 243 29.41 -19.44 25.16
CA ILE A 243 29.61 -20.84 24.73
C ILE A 243 31.11 -21.11 24.52
N ILE A 244 31.82 -20.22 23.83
CA ILE A 244 33.26 -20.37 23.61
C ILE A 244 34.01 -20.40 24.95
N VAL A 245 33.68 -19.49 25.87
CA VAL A 245 34.29 -19.45 27.20
C VAL A 245 34.01 -20.73 27.99
N ALA A 246 32.78 -21.26 27.95
CA ALA A 246 32.43 -22.53 28.59
C ALA A 246 33.22 -23.71 28.01
N VAL A 247 33.35 -23.80 26.68
CA VAL A 247 34.13 -24.86 26.03
C VAL A 247 35.61 -24.75 26.37
N SER A 248 36.19 -23.55 26.32
CA SER A 248 37.60 -23.33 26.67
C SER A 248 37.90 -23.69 28.12
N THR A 249 37.01 -23.35 29.07
CA THR A 249 37.18 -23.71 30.48
C THR A 249 37.10 -25.23 30.70
N ILE A 250 36.18 -25.93 30.03
CA ILE A 250 36.09 -27.40 30.08
C ILE A 250 37.37 -28.06 29.56
N ILE A 251 37.90 -27.59 28.42
CA ILE A 251 39.16 -28.10 27.84
C ILE A 251 40.33 -27.86 28.81
N LEU A 252 40.42 -26.67 29.40
CA LEU A 252 41.46 -26.33 30.37
C LEU A 252 41.37 -27.23 31.61
N LEU A 253 40.17 -27.47 32.15
CA LEU A 253 39.96 -28.39 33.28
C LEU A 253 40.36 -29.83 32.94
N PHE A 254 40.06 -30.29 31.73
CA PHE A 254 40.46 -31.61 31.26
C PHE A 254 41.99 -31.72 31.11
N TYR A 255 42.63 -30.67 30.58
CA TYR A 255 44.08 -30.59 30.47
C TYR A 255 44.75 -30.59 31.85
N LEU A 256 44.28 -29.78 32.78
CA LEU A 256 44.78 -29.75 34.17
C LEU A 256 44.56 -31.09 34.90
N LYS A 257 43.43 -31.77 34.68
CA LYS A 257 43.22 -33.13 35.18
C LYS A 257 44.21 -34.13 34.60
N ARG A 258 44.43 -34.09 33.28
CA ARG A 258 45.43 -34.94 32.59
C ARG A 258 46.85 -34.66 33.11
N LEU A 259 47.21 -33.41 33.31
CA LEU A 259 48.51 -32.98 33.83
C LEU A 259 48.70 -33.43 35.29
N LYS A 260 47.65 -33.35 36.11
CA LYS A 260 47.64 -33.88 37.47
C LYS A 260 47.86 -35.39 37.50
N ILE A 261 47.27 -36.13 36.57
CA ILE A 261 47.47 -37.58 36.42
C ILE A 261 48.90 -37.92 35.92
N LEU A 262 49.50 -37.06 35.10
CA LEU A 262 50.84 -37.28 34.54
C LEU A 262 51.96 -36.96 35.56
N ILE A 263 51.79 -35.93 36.39
CA ILE A 263 52.81 -35.46 37.35
C ILE A 263 52.70 -36.16 38.71
N LEU A 264 51.49 -36.57 39.13
CA LEU A 264 51.31 -37.41 40.32
C LEU A 264 50.88 -38.81 39.88
N PRO A 265 51.76 -39.83 39.92
CA PRO A 265 51.31 -41.21 39.75
C PRO A 265 50.22 -41.51 40.80
N PRO A 266 49.25 -42.40 40.52
CA PRO A 266 48.23 -42.76 41.48
C PRO A 266 48.92 -43.23 42.76
N ILE A 267 48.74 -42.47 43.86
CA ILE A 267 49.19 -42.91 45.17
C ILE A 267 48.41 -44.19 45.46
N PRO A 268 49.08 -45.34 45.64
CA PRO A 268 48.41 -46.61 45.88
C PRO A 268 47.52 -46.48 47.10
N ASP A 269 46.29 -46.98 46.98
CA ASP A 269 45.26 -46.93 48.00
C ASP A 269 45.82 -47.42 49.35
N PRO A 270 45.88 -46.56 50.40
CA PRO A 270 46.45 -46.97 51.69
C PRO A 270 45.68 -48.13 52.31
N ARG A 271 44.43 -48.37 51.87
CA ARG A 271 43.62 -49.50 52.29
C ARG A 271 44.21 -50.84 51.85
N GLU A 272 44.78 -50.94 50.65
CA GLU A 272 45.43 -52.17 50.17
C GLU A 272 46.78 -52.43 50.85
N ILE A 273 47.54 -51.37 51.18
CA ILE A 273 48.80 -51.48 51.92
C ILE A 273 48.55 -51.87 53.39
N LEU A 274 47.54 -51.29 54.04
CA LEU A 274 47.17 -51.63 55.42
C LEU A 274 46.55 -53.03 55.51
N LYS A 275 45.78 -53.47 54.52
CA LYS A 275 45.23 -54.84 54.47
C LYS A 275 46.34 -55.90 54.27
N ARG A 276 47.45 -55.54 53.60
CA ARG A 276 48.63 -56.41 53.42
C ARG A 276 49.52 -56.48 54.66
N MET A 277 49.50 -55.47 55.54
CA MET A 277 50.29 -55.46 56.79
C MET A 277 49.52 -55.99 58.00
N PHE A 278 48.18 -56.01 57.98
CA PHE A 278 47.37 -56.37 59.15
C PHE A 278 46.15 -57.24 58.80
N GLY A 279 46.37 -58.39 58.14
CA GLY A 279 45.25 -59.26 57.78
C GLY A 279 45.62 -60.73 57.63
N GLU A 280 45.83 -61.42 58.75
CA GLU A 280 45.57 -62.86 58.83
C GLU A 280 44.76 -63.15 60.09
N GLN A 281 43.67 -63.90 59.89
CA GLN A 281 42.67 -64.44 60.83
C GLN A 281 41.47 -63.53 61.19
N THR A 282 40.36 -63.73 60.48
CA THR A 282 39.32 -64.68 60.90
C THR A 282 38.32 -64.93 59.76
N GLU A 283 38.14 -66.21 59.43
CA GLU A 283 36.97 -66.87 58.81
C GLU A 283 35.65 -66.45 59.53
N ASP A 284 34.41 -66.57 59.02
CA ASP A 284 33.81 -67.29 57.91
C ASP A 284 32.34 -66.84 57.75
N SER A 285 31.69 -67.28 56.66
CA SER A 285 30.24 -67.57 56.50
C SER A 285 29.36 -66.66 55.61
N GLN A 286 29.03 -67.20 54.42
CA GLN A 286 27.70 -67.34 53.76
C GLN A 286 26.81 -66.09 53.51
N SER A 287 26.05 -65.91 52.41
CA SER A 287 25.66 -66.72 51.24
C SER A 287 24.70 -65.89 50.34
N GLY A 288 24.48 -66.34 49.08
CA GLY A 288 23.30 -66.02 48.25
C GLY A 288 23.42 -64.75 47.36
N ALA A 289 23.63 -64.79 46.04
CA ALA A 289 22.88 -65.36 44.90
C ALA A 289 21.89 -64.37 44.23
N LYS A 290 22.18 -64.08 42.93
CA LYS A 290 21.27 -63.69 41.82
C LYS A 290 20.50 -62.36 41.95
N ASP A 291 20.09 -61.65 40.91
CA ASP A 291 19.94 -61.92 39.48
C ASP A 291 19.87 -60.60 38.68
N ASP A 292 19.90 -60.75 37.35
CA ASP A 292 19.80 -59.78 36.27
C ASP A 292 18.63 -58.76 36.32
N SER A 293 18.80 -57.61 35.65
CA SER A 293 17.96 -57.28 34.49
C SER A 293 18.48 -56.09 33.69
N VAL A 294 18.72 -56.38 32.41
CA VAL A 294 18.73 -55.44 31.29
C VAL A 294 17.28 -55.06 30.99
N ASN A 295 16.99 -53.80 30.64
CA ASN A 295 16.12 -53.54 29.49
C ASN A 295 16.25 -52.11 28.93
N ALA A 296 16.41 -52.11 27.61
CA ALA A 296 16.41 -51.00 26.69
C ALA A 296 15.05 -50.28 26.61
N TYR A 297 15.05 -49.03 26.15
CA TYR A 297 14.01 -48.54 25.23
C TYR A 297 14.56 -47.43 24.33
N ASN A 298 14.52 -47.70 23.02
CA ASN A 298 14.65 -46.74 21.93
C ASN A 298 13.30 -46.03 21.69
N ARG A 299 13.31 -44.78 21.23
CA ARG A 299 12.26 -44.26 20.33
C ARG A 299 12.76 -43.09 19.47
N LEU A 300 12.82 -43.36 18.16
CA LEU A 300 12.84 -42.41 17.04
C LEU A 300 11.41 -41.92 16.76
N ILE A 301 11.23 -40.64 16.41
CA ILE A 301 10.06 -40.15 15.66
C ILE A 301 10.52 -39.16 14.58
N LYS A 302 9.81 -39.23 13.44
CA LYS A 302 10.03 -38.71 12.09
C LYS A 302 9.21 -37.44 11.82
N GLU A 303 9.61 -36.72 10.77
CA GLU A 303 9.07 -35.55 10.02
C GLU A 303 7.57 -35.22 10.06
N GLU A 304 7.24 -33.92 9.82
CA GLU A 304 6.34 -33.52 8.71
C GLU A 304 6.51 -32.04 8.30
N GLU A 305 6.37 -31.79 6.99
CA GLU A 305 6.51 -30.53 6.25
C GLU A 305 5.13 -30.17 5.64
N ILE A 306 4.71 -28.91 5.62
CA ILE A 306 3.47 -28.48 4.94
C ILE A 306 3.77 -27.29 4.03
N HIS A 307 3.59 -27.49 2.73
CA HIS A 307 3.50 -26.46 1.70
C HIS A 307 2.03 -26.03 1.53
N SER A 308 1.73 -24.73 1.64
CA SER A 308 0.43 -24.17 1.26
C SER A 308 0.44 -23.70 -0.20
N LEU A 309 -0.46 -24.25 -1.01
CA LEU A 309 -0.81 -23.76 -2.35
C LEU A 309 -1.87 -22.66 -2.21
N VAL A 310 -1.57 -21.46 -2.72
CA VAL A 310 -2.55 -20.38 -2.89
C VAL A 310 -3.07 -20.47 -4.33
N LEU A 311 -4.39 -20.62 -4.46
CA LEU A 311 -5.12 -20.58 -5.72
C LEU A 311 -5.42 -19.11 -6.04
N THR A 312 -4.80 -18.57 -7.09
CA THR A 312 -5.16 -17.26 -7.64
C THR A 312 -6.21 -17.47 -8.73
N GLU A 313 -7.47 -17.12 -8.46
CA GLU A 313 -8.48 -16.98 -9.51
C GLU A 313 -8.08 -15.81 -10.43
N THR A 314 -8.13 -16.05 -11.74
CA THR A 314 -7.85 -15.06 -12.77
C THR A 314 -9.08 -14.18 -13.00
N LEU A 315 -8.90 -12.85 -12.91
CA LEU A 315 -9.89 -11.82 -13.21
C LEU A 315 -10.22 -11.78 -14.71
N GLU A 316 -11.51 -11.86 -15.07
CA GLU A 316 -11.99 -11.63 -16.43
C GLU A 316 -12.43 -10.17 -16.58
N CYS A 317 -11.68 -9.40 -17.38
CA CYS A 317 -12.05 -8.05 -17.81
C CYS A 317 -12.24 -8.04 -19.32
N SER A 318 -13.32 -7.41 -19.79
CA SER A 318 -13.56 -7.17 -21.22
C SER A 318 -13.10 -5.77 -21.61
N TYR A 319 -12.26 -5.68 -22.64
CA TYR A 319 -11.78 -4.42 -23.22
C TYR A 319 -12.31 -4.26 -24.64
N SER A 320 -12.64 -3.04 -25.06
CA SER A 320 -12.97 -2.75 -26.46
C SER A 320 -11.69 -2.77 -27.33
N GLU A 321 -11.61 -3.68 -28.31
CA GLU A 321 -10.55 -3.66 -29.32
C GLU A 321 -10.73 -2.46 -30.25
N ASN A 322 -9.73 -1.56 -30.29
CA ASN A 322 -9.66 -0.52 -31.31
C ASN A 322 -9.07 -1.12 -32.60
N GLU A 323 -9.95 -1.49 -33.52
CA GLU A 323 -9.59 -1.85 -34.89
C GLU A 323 -9.31 -0.55 -35.68
N ASN A 324 -8.05 -0.11 -35.70
CA ASN A 324 -7.59 0.92 -36.63
C ASN A 324 -7.11 0.24 -37.92
N ARG A 325 -7.90 0.39 -38.99
CA ARG A 325 -7.50 0.18 -40.38
C ARG A 325 -7.41 1.52 -41.11
#